data_AF-A0A820SMC8-F1
#
_entry.id   AF-A0A820SMC8-F1
#
_cell.length_a   1.000
_cell.length_b   1.000
_cell.length_c   1.000
_cell.angle_alpha   90.00
_cell.angle_beta   90.00
_cell.angle_gamma   90.00
#
_symmetry.space_group_name_H-M   'P 1'
#
loop_
_entity.id
_entity.type
_entity.pdbx_description
1 polymer ?
#
loop_
_entity_poly.entity_id
_entity_poly.type
_entity_poly.pdbx_seq_one_letter_code
_entity_poly.pdbx_strand_id
1 'polypeptide(L)'
;MDNEFDRYYIKIQTILGIDPKKIHEELATALGPNAPSYQTVTSLRRDVKYRQQRARNNRHNYLYQNRTRITRSPMKKASNNMLR
;
A
#
# COMPACT_ATOMS: atom_id res chain seq x y z
N MET A 1 12.31 23.75 -4.13
CA MET A 1 12.48 22.33 -3.73
C MET A 1 11.33 21.94 -2.79
N ASP A 2 10.12 22.44 -3.03
CA ASP A 2 9.26 22.82 -1.88
C ASP A 2 8.02 21.93 -1.69
N ASN A 3 7.94 20.80 -2.40
CA ASN A 3 6.72 19.99 -2.48
C ASN A 3 6.90 18.56 -1.96
N GLU A 4 8.10 18.20 -1.49
CA GLU A 4 8.38 16.84 -1.00
C GLU A 4 7.88 16.63 0.42
N PHE A 5 8.08 17.62 1.30
CA PHE A 5 7.55 17.61 2.67
C PHE A 5 6.02 17.44 2.68
N ASP A 6 5.30 18.27 1.93
CA ASP A 6 3.83 18.22 1.84
C ASP A 6 3.34 16.88 1.30
N ARG A 7 4.02 16.32 0.29
CA ARG A 7 3.70 14.98 -0.24
C ARG A 7 3.85 13.90 0.83
N TYR A 8 4.92 13.93 1.63
CA TYR A 8 5.11 12.98 2.72
C TYR A 8 4.07 13.17 3.82
N TYR A 9 3.78 14.42 4.19
CA TYR A 9 2.74 14.74 5.18
C TYR A 9 1.38 14.19 4.75
N ILE A 10 0.92 14.54 3.54
CA ILE A 10 -0.36 14.08 2.99
C ILE A 10 -0.40 12.54 2.90
N LYS A 11 0.71 11.90 2.53
CA LYS A 11 0.81 10.43 2.47
C LYS A 11 0.64 9.78 3.84
N ILE A 12 1.33 10.29 4.87
CA ILE A 12 1.25 9.75 6.23
C ILE A 12 -0.17 9.93 6.76
N GLN A 13 -0.74 11.14 6.66
CA GLN A 13 -2.09 11.42 7.15
C GLN A 13 -3.15 10.59 6.40
N THR A 14 -2.96 10.34 5.10
CA THR A 14 -3.82 9.44 4.34
C THR A 14 -3.74 7.99 4.83
N ILE A 15 -2.56 7.50 5.19
CA ILE A 15 -2.37 6.15 5.76
C ILE A 15 -3.06 6.05 7.12
N LEU A 16 -3.00 7.11 7.93
CA LEU A 16 -3.67 7.21 9.22
C LEU A 16 -5.19 7.39 9.10
N GLY A 17 -5.72 7.56 7.88
CA GLY A 17 -7.16 7.64 7.64
C GLY A 17 -7.77 9.03 7.85
N ILE A 18 -6.94 10.08 7.95
CA ILE A 18 -7.41 11.45 8.16
C ILE A 18 -8.18 11.96 6.91
N ASP A 19 -9.18 12.79 7.16
CA ASP A 19 -9.98 13.44 6.13
C ASP A 19 -9.11 14.45 5.33
N PRO A 20 -9.09 14.40 3.99
CA PRO A 20 -8.35 15.35 3.16
C PRO A 20 -8.73 16.81 3.44
N LYS A 21 -9.96 17.08 3.88
CA LYS A 21 -10.37 18.44 4.24
C LYS A 21 -9.56 18.96 5.42
N LYS A 22 -9.44 18.15 6.49
CA LYS A 22 -8.62 18.48 7.66
C LYS A 22 -7.14 18.62 7.30
N ILE A 23 -6.61 17.72 6.47
CA ILE A 23 -5.21 17.81 6.00
C ILE A 23 -4.97 19.14 5.27
N HIS A 24 -5.90 19.56 4.41
CA HIS A 24 -5.79 20.84 3.71
C HIS A 24 -5.91 22.03 4.65
N GLU A 25 -6.84 22.02 5.60
CA GLU A 25 -7.00 23.08 6.61
C GLU A 25 -5.74 23.25 7.47
N GLU A 26 -5.12 22.14 7.91
CA GLU A 26 -3.86 22.17 8.67
C GLU A 26 -2.72 22.76 7.83
N LEU A 27 -2.58 22.33 6.57
CA LEU A 27 -1.56 22.86 5.67
C LEU A 27 -1.79 24.34 5.32
N ALA A 28 -3.04 24.74 5.10
CA ALA A 28 -3.42 26.13 4.88
C ALA A 28 -3.12 27.01 6.10
N THR A 29 -3.31 26.47 7.30
CA THR A 29 -2.98 27.18 8.55
C THR A 29 -1.48 27.32 8.74
N ALA A 30 -0.68 26.29 8.43
CA ALA A 30 0.76 26.29 8.65
C ALA A 30 1.55 27.05 7.56
N LEU A 31 1.12 26.93 6.30
CA LEU A 31 1.86 27.43 5.13
C LEU A 31 1.20 28.65 4.46
N GLY A 32 -0.03 28.98 4.86
CA GLY A 32 -0.79 30.09 4.30
C GLY A 32 -0.94 29.98 2.77
N PRO A 33 -0.54 31.01 2.01
CA PRO A 33 -0.68 31.01 0.55
C PRO A 33 0.22 29.98 -0.16
N ASN A 34 1.24 29.45 0.51
CA ASN A 34 2.13 28.43 -0.04
C ASN A 34 1.55 27.02 0.12
N ALA A 35 0.42 26.86 0.81
CA ALA A 35 -0.18 25.56 1.03
C ALA A 35 -0.67 24.92 -0.28
N PRO A 36 -0.57 23.59 -0.41
CA PRO A 36 -1.13 22.89 -1.56
C PRO A 36 -2.66 23.03 -1.56
N SER A 37 -3.21 23.21 -2.77
CA SER A 37 -4.65 23.29 -2.96
C SER A 37 -5.35 22.02 -2.47
N TYR A 38 -6.62 22.14 -2.09
CA TYR A 38 -7.45 20.98 -1.73
C TYR A 38 -7.50 19.90 -2.85
N GLN A 39 -7.48 20.33 -4.11
CA GLN A 39 -7.42 19.43 -5.27
C GLN A 39 -6.10 18.65 -5.31
N THR A 40 -4.98 19.29 -4.99
CA THR A 40 -3.67 18.64 -4.88
C THR A 40 -3.67 17.60 -3.77
N VAL A 41 -4.20 17.94 -2.58
CA VAL A 41 -4.30 17.01 -1.43
C VAL A 41 -5.14 15.79 -1.79
N THR A 42 -6.30 15.99 -2.42
CA THR A 42 -7.20 14.89 -2.80
C THR A 42 -6.61 14.01 -3.91
N SER A 43 -5.89 14.58 -4.88
CA SER A 43 -5.17 13.82 -5.92
C SER A 43 -4.10 12.93 -5.30
N LEU A 44 -3.24 13.47 -4.43
CA LEU A 44 -2.21 12.70 -3.74
C LEU A 44 -2.79 11.60 -2.86
N ARG A 45 -3.92 11.87 -2.18
CA ARG A 45 -4.65 10.86 -1.40
C ARG A 45 -5.12 9.69 -2.26
N ARG A 46 -5.65 9.95 -3.46
CA ARG A 46 -6.10 8.89 -4.39
C ARG A 46 -4.94 8.02 -4.83
N ASP A 47 -3.80 8.62 -5.15
CA ASP A 47 -2.59 7.89 -5.55
C ASP A 47 -2.09 6.97 -4.44
N VAL A 48 -2.10 7.44 -3.19
CA VAL A 48 -1.72 6.63 -2.02
C VAL A 48 -2.66 5.44 -1.87
N LYS A 49 -3.99 5.66 -1.96
CA LYS A 49 -4.98 4.56 -1.90
C LYS A 49 -4.79 3.56 -3.04
N TYR A 50 -4.56 4.03 -4.26
CA TYR A 50 -4.31 3.16 -5.41
C TYR A 50 -3.07 2.29 -5.21
N ARG A 51 -1.96 2.88 -4.74
CA ARG A 51 -0.72 2.13 -4.46
C ARG A 51 -0.92 1.11 -3.35
N GLN A 52 -1.65 1.45 -2.29
CA GLN A 52 -2.00 0.50 -1.23
C GLN A 52 -2.83 -0.67 -1.77
N GLN A 53 -3.85 -0.39 -2.58
CA GLN A 53 -4.68 -1.43 -3.19
C GLN A 53 -3.84 -2.36 -4.08
N ARG A 54 -2.98 -1.78 -4.92
CA ARG A 54 -2.08 -2.56 -5.78
C ARG A 54 -1.13 -3.44 -4.97
N ALA A 55 -0.55 -2.92 -3.89
CA ALA A 55 0.33 -3.69 -3.00
C ALA A 55 -0.41 -4.87 -2.35
N ARG A 56 -1.66 -4.66 -1.89
CA ARG A 56 -2.52 -5.73 -1.35
C ARG A 56 -2.79 -6.81 -2.40
N ASN A 57 -3.16 -6.42 -3.62
CA ASN A 57 -3.43 -7.36 -4.71
C ASN A 57 -2.18 -8.20 -5.05
N ASN A 58 -1.01 -7.56 -5.14
CA ASN A 58 0.25 -8.25 -5.38
C ASN A 58 0.58 -9.25 -4.26
N ARG A 59 0.37 -8.87 -3.00
CA ARG A 59 0.56 -9.76 -1.85
C ARG A 59 -0.38 -10.96 -1.91
N HIS A 60 -1.66 -10.77 -2.25
CA HIS A 60 -2.62 -11.86 -2.41
C HIS A 60 -2.21 -12.83 -3.53
N ASN A 61 -1.79 -12.30 -4.68
CA ASN A 61 -1.32 -13.13 -5.80
C ASN A 61 -0.11 -13.98 -5.42
N TYR A 62 0.86 -13.39 -4.72
CA TYR A 62 2.03 -14.13 -4.23
C TYR A 62 1.66 -15.26 -3.26
N LEU A 63 0.77 -14.98 -2.31
CA LEU A 63 0.29 -15.99 -1.35
C LEU A 63 -0.47 -17.13 -2.05
N TYR A 64 -1.30 -16.82 -3.04
CA TYR A 64 -2.02 -17.83 -3.82
C TYR A 64 -1.09 -18.75 -4.62
N GLN A 65 -0.09 -18.17 -5.31
CA GLN A 65 0.89 -18.94 -6.08
C GLN A 65 1.74 -19.88 -5.20
N ASN A 66 2.12 -19.43 -4.00
CA ASN A 66 2.90 -20.28 -3.09
C ASN A 66 2.04 -21.36 -2.42
N ARG A 67 0.78 -21.07 -2.09
CA ARG A 67 -0.15 -22.08 -1.56
C ARG A 67 -0.38 -23.21 -2.55
N THR A 68 -0.54 -22.90 -3.84
CA THR A 68 -0.74 -23.91 -4.89
C THR A 68 0.53 -24.70 -5.23
N ARG A 69 1.73 -24.14 -5.04
CA ARG A 69 3.00 -24.89 -5.14
C ARG A 69 3.18 -25.90 -4.01
N ILE A 70 2.83 -25.54 -2.78
CA ILE A 70 2.95 -26.45 -1.62
C ILE A 70 2.00 -27.63 -1.75
N THR A 71 0.76 -27.41 -2.20
CA THR A 71 -0.24 -28.49 -2.33
C THR A 71 -0.10 -29.35 -3.59
N ARG A 72 0.66 -28.89 -4.59
CA ARG A 72 0.94 -29.65 -5.83
C ARG A 72 2.31 -30.32 -5.85
N SER A 73 3.07 -30.27 -4.76
CA SER A 73 4.26 -31.10 -4.61
C SER A 73 3.83 -32.57 -4.56
N PRO A 74 4.27 -33.44 -5.48
CA PRO A 74 3.96 -34.85 -5.39
C PRO A 74 4.54 -35.37 -4.08
N MET A 75 3.70 -35.94 -3.21
CA MET A 75 4.18 -36.79 -2.12
C MET A 75 5.11 -37.82 -2.75
N LYS A 76 6.43 -37.71 -2.50
CA LYS A 76 7.34 -38.83 -2.74
C LYS A 76 6.80 -39.97 -1.89
N LYS A 77 6.10 -40.93 -2.52
CA LYS A 77 5.78 -42.21 -1.89
C LYS A 77 7.11 -42.76 -1.40
N ALA A 78 7.30 -42.84 -0.09
CA ALA A 78 8.36 -43.64 0.48
C ALA A 78 8.07 -45.09 0.09
N SER A 79 8.68 -45.56 -1.00
CA SER A 79 8.72 -46.98 -1.33
C SER A 79 9.64 -47.61 -0.30
N ASN A 80 9.09 -48.07 0.81
CA ASN A 80 9.75 -49.00 1.71
C ASN A 80 9.92 -50.32 0.96
N ASN A 81 10.95 -50.38 0.13
CA ASN A 81 11.48 -51.61 -0.42
C ASN A 81 12.27 -52.26 0.72
N MET A 82 11.56 -52.85 1.68
CA MET A 82 12.21 -53.71 2.67
C MET A 82 12.69 -54.95 1.94
N LEU A 83 14.01 -55.10 1.98
CA LEU A 83 14.81 -56.11 1.35
C LEU A 83 14.23 -57.52 1.57
N ARG A 84 14.18 -58.27 0.47
CA ARG A 84 14.20 -59.74 0.47
C ARG A 84 15.45 -60.27 1.14
#